data_AF-A0A2V8S1X2-F1
#
_entry.id   AF-A0A2V8S1X2-F1
#
_cell.length_a   1.000
_cell.length_b   1.000
_cell.length_c   1.000
_cell.angle_alpha   90.00
_cell.angle_beta   90.00
_cell.angle_gamma   90.00
#
_symmetry.space_group_name_H-M   'P 1'
#
loop_
_entity.id
_entity.type
_entity.pdbx_description
1 polymer ?
#
loop_
_entity_poly.entity_id
_entity_poly.type
_entity_poly.pdbx_seq_one_letter_code
_entity_poly.pdbx_strand_id
1 'polypeptide(L)'
;MADEAGQRALIKRVCAVLAQYGEAALQGAPTESVAYEWLAAGFDDVEEIEDWLRARCFRARHARALEQVGFTPAQAALRTSAGLGEYEETIAYKLAQGDLTIAEARRIITSDFWSSY
;
A
#
# COMPACT_ATOMS: atom_id res chain seq x y z
N MET A 1 9.42 -27.56 12.10
CA MET A 1 10.33 -27.05 13.14
C MET A 1 11.09 -25.79 12.69
N ALA A 2 11.79 -25.77 11.55
CA ALA A 2 12.46 -24.54 11.06
C ALA A 2 11.47 -23.49 10.48
N ASP A 3 10.37 -23.96 9.89
CA ASP A 3 9.37 -23.14 9.20
C ASP A 3 8.54 -22.24 10.15
N GLU A 4 8.07 -22.78 11.28
CA GLU A 4 7.26 -22.04 12.25
C GLU A 4 8.03 -20.91 12.96
N ALA A 5 9.32 -21.11 13.23
CA ALA A 5 10.16 -20.09 13.84
C ALA A 5 10.40 -18.91 12.87
N GLY A 6 10.60 -19.21 11.59
CA GLY A 6 10.71 -18.21 10.52
C GLY A 6 9.41 -17.43 10.33
N GLN A 7 8.28 -18.14 10.24
CA GLN A 7 6.94 -17.54 10.14
C GLN A 7 6.67 -16.57 11.30
N ARG A 8 6.95 -16.99 12.53
CA ARG A 8 6.72 -16.16 13.73
C ARG A 8 7.62 -14.93 13.75
N ALA A 9 8.87 -15.06 13.30
CA ALA A 9 9.79 -13.92 13.19
C ALA A 9 9.31 -12.93 12.12
N LEU A 10 8.82 -13.41 10.98
CA LEU A 10 8.25 -12.58 9.92
C LEU A 10 7.02 -11.81 10.42
N ILE A 11 6.03 -12.51 11.01
CA ILE A 11 4.84 -11.86 11.58
C ILE A 11 5.23 -10.76 12.56
N LYS A 12 6.21 -11.01 13.43
CA LYS A 12 6.68 -10.01 14.39
C LYS A 12 7.27 -8.77 13.70
N ARG A 13 7.99 -8.92 12.59
CA ARG A 13 8.54 -7.80 11.81
C ARG A 13 7.42 -7.02 11.11
N VAL A 14 6.48 -7.70 10.48
CA VAL A 14 5.30 -7.07 9.85
C VAL A 14 4.49 -6.28 10.89
N CYS A 15 4.24 -6.87 12.07
CA CYS A 15 3.59 -6.18 13.17
C CYS A 15 4.35 -4.92 13.61
N ALA A 16 5.68 -4.98 13.69
CA ALA A 16 6.50 -3.83 14.06
C ALA A 16 6.41 -2.69 13.04
N VAL A 17 6.34 -3.00 11.75
CA VAL A 17 6.12 -1.99 10.70
C VAL A 17 4.71 -1.41 10.80
N LEU A 18 3.67 -2.24 10.85
CA LEU A 18 2.28 -1.78 10.95
C LEU A 18 2.04 -0.89 12.17
N ALA A 19 2.66 -1.20 13.31
CA ALA A 19 2.56 -0.41 14.52
C ALA A 19 3.09 1.03 14.36
N GLN A 20 4.06 1.27 13.47
CA GLN A 20 4.59 2.63 13.20
C GLN A 20 3.56 3.53 12.51
N TYR A 21 2.66 2.94 11.73
CA TYR A 21 1.58 3.65 11.03
C TYR A 21 0.30 3.76 11.87
N GLY A 22 0.26 3.09 13.03
CA GLY A 22 -0.78 3.22 14.04
C GLY A 22 -2.19 3.03 13.49
N GLU A 23 -3.11 3.91 13.92
CA GLU A 23 -4.54 3.78 13.62
C GLU A 23 -4.86 3.79 12.12
N ALA A 24 -4.05 4.45 11.28
CA ALA A 24 -4.29 4.47 9.84
C ALA A 24 -4.18 3.07 9.21
N ALA A 25 -3.18 2.29 9.65
CA ALA A 25 -2.97 0.91 9.21
C ALA A 25 -3.88 -0.08 9.93
N LEU A 26 -4.13 0.13 11.23
CA LEU A 26 -4.84 -0.81 12.09
C LEU A 26 -6.36 -0.69 12.00
N GLN A 27 -6.90 0.53 11.95
CA GLN A 27 -8.34 0.83 11.94
C GLN A 27 -9.11 0.05 13.02
N GLY A 28 -8.62 0.10 14.26
CA GLY A 28 -9.16 -0.62 15.41
C GLY A 28 -8.94 -2.13 15.43
N ALA A 29 -8.31 -2.73 14.41
CA ALA A 29 -8.00 -4.16 14.40
C ALA A 29 -6.69 -4.47 15.16
N PRO A 30 -6.57 -5.67 15.76
CA PRO A 30 -5.31 -6.12 16.34
C PRO A 30 -4.20 -6.15 15.28
N THR A 31 -3.01 -5.65 15.62
CA THR A 31 -1.85 -5.60 14.71
C THR A 31 -1.52 -6.96 14.10
N GLU A 32 -1.62 -8.03 14.88
CA GLU A 32 -1.35 -9.39 14.39
C GLU A 32 -2.38 -9.82 13.34
N SER A 33 -3.66 -9.47 13.50
CA SER A 33 -4.69 -9.73 12.50
C SER A 33 -4.37 -9.04 11.17
N VAL A 34 -3.96 -7.78 11.23
CA VAL A 34 -3.59 -7.01 10.03
C VAL A 34 -2.32 -7.59 9.40
N ALA A 35 -1.35 -8.03 10.20
CA ALA A 35 -0.16 -8.72 9.69
C ALA A 35 -0.52 -10.00 8.94
N TYR A 36 -1.43 -10.82 9.47
CA TYR A 36 -1.93 -11.99 8.75
C TYR A 36 -2.63 -11.63 7.44
N GLU A 37 -3.36 -10.52 7.37
CA GLU A 37 -3.99 -10.06 6.12
C GLU A 37 -2.95 -9.71 5.05
N TRP A 38 -1.85 -9.05 5.41
CA TRP A 38 -0.74 -8.74 4.50
C TRP A 38 -0.06 -10.01 3.98
N LEU A 39 0.29 -10.93 4.89
CA LEU A 39 0.89 -12.21 4.51
C LEU A 39 -0.05 -13.05 3.64
N ALA A 40 -1.35 -13.09 3.97
CA ALA A 40 -2.35 -13.83 3.20
C ALA A 40 -2.61 -13.23 1.81
N ALA A 41 -2.38 -11.93 1.63
CA ALA A 41 -2.43 -11.27 0.33
C ALA A 41 -1.19 -11.57 -0.55
N GLY A 42 -0.18 -12.24 0.02
CA GLY A 42 1.04 -12.66 -0.67
C GLY A 42 2.24 -11.74 -0.45
N PHE A 43 2.14 -10.76 0.45
CA PHE A 43 3.26 -9.88 0.80
C PHE A 43 4.06 -10.51 1.92
N ASP A 44 5.16 -11.18 1.61
CA ASP A 44 6.12 -11.76 2.56
C ASP A 44 7.39 -10.91 2.75
N ASP A 45 7.62 -9.93 1.87
CA ASP A 45 8.66 -8.91 2.03
C ASP A 45 8.18 -7.75 2.91
N VAL A 46 8.88 -7.53 4.01
CA VAL A 46 8.59 -6.47 4.98
C VAL A 46 8.85 -5.09 4.38
N GLU A 47 9.86 -4.95 3.52
CA GLU A 47 10.21 -3.69 2.88
C GLU A 47 9.13 -3.27 1.89
N GLU A 48 8.60 -4.23 1.13
CA GLU A 48 7.48 -3.99 0.21
C GLU A 48 6.20 -3.55 0.95
N ILE A 49 5.86 -4.21 2.06
CA ILE A 49 4.74 -3.79 2.91
C ILE A 49 4.94 -2.36 3.39
N GLU A 50 6.15 -2.03 3.85
CA GLU A 50 6.46 -0.68 4.30
C GLU A 50 6.29 0.36 3.17
N ASP A 51 6.74 0.07 1.96
CA ASP A 51 6.60 0.98 0.82
C ASP A 51 5.13 1.20 0.43
N TRP A 52 4.28 0.17 0.48
CA TRP A 52 2.84 0.35 0.30
C TRP A 52 2.21 1.21 1.40
N LEU A 53 2.65 1.04 2.66
CA LEU A 53 2.16 1.86 3.77
C LEU A 53 2.62 3.32 3.63
N ARG A 54 3.85 3.57 3.17
CA ARG A 54 4.35 4.93 2.82
C ARG A 54 3.53 5.55 1.70
N ALA A 55 3.10 4.76 0.73
CA ALA A 55 2.17 5.17 -0.32
C ALA A 55 0.74 5.41 0.17
N ARG A 56 0.48 5.38 1.49
CA ARG A 56 -0.85 5.46 2.12
C ARG A 56 -1.79 4.31 1.73
N CYS A 57 -1.27 3.21 1.21
CA CYS A 57 -2.03 2.01 0.92
C CYS A 57 -2.10 1.13 2.18
N PHE A 58 -3.01 1.44 3.08
CA PHE A 58 -3.09 0.79 4.39
C PHE A 58 -3.72 -0.61 4.41
N ARG A 59 -4.24 -1.08 3.28
CA ARG A 59 -4.98 -2.35 3.20
C ARG A 59 -4.31 -3.30 2.21
N ALA A 60 -3.94 -4.48 2.70
CA ALA A 60 -3.32 -5.54 1.91
C ALA A 60 -4.08 -5.87 0.63
N ARG A 61 -5.42 -5.98 0.71
CA ARG A 61 -6.28 -6.23 -0.47
C ARG A 61 -6.18 -5.15 -1.55
N HIS A 62 -5.99 -3.88 -1.16
CA HIS A 62 -5.87 -2.78 -2.11
C HIS A 62 -4.48 -2.78 -2.73
N ALA A 63 -3.43 -2.97 -1.93
CA ALA A 63 -2.06 -3.12 -2.45
C ALA A 63 -2.00 -4.26 -3.47
N ARG A 64 -2.57 -5.43 -3.15
CA ARG A 64 -2.62 -6.58 -4.06
C ARG A 64 -3.41 -6.29 -5.35
N ALA A 65 -4.53 -5.58 -5.25
CA ALA A 65 -5.30 -5.20 -6.43
C ALA A 65 -4.52 -4.24 -7.35
N LEU A 66 -3.78 -3.29 -6.78
CA LEU A 66 -2.91 -2.36 -7.51
C LEU A 66 -1.75 -3.08 -8.19
N GLU A 67 -1.09 -3.98 -7.48
CA GLU A 67 -0.01 -4.81 -8.01
C GLU A 67 -0.51 -5.70 -9.18
N GLN A 68 -1.69 -6.31 -9.05
CA GLN A 68 -2.30 -7.11 -10.12
C GLN A 68 -2.58 -6.32 -11.40
N VAL A 69 -2.81 -5.01 -11.29
CA VAL A 69 -2.96 -4.11 -12.45
C VAL A 69 -1.66 -3.41 -12.83
N GLY A 70 -0.52 -3.84 -12.28
CA GLY A 70 0.83 -3.44 -12.65
C GLY A 70 1.33 -2.15 -12.02
N PHE A 71 0.73 -1.69 -10.93
CA PHE A 71 1.24 -0.55 -10.17
C PHE A 71 2.28 -1.02 -9.16
N THR A 72 3.36 -0.26 -9.06
CA THR A 72 4.36 -0.41 -8.00
C THR A 72 4.04 0.50 -6.81
N PRO A 73 4.54 0.21 -5.59
CA PRO A 73 4.40 1.10 -4.45
C PRO A 73 4.88 2.54 -4.75
N ALA A 74 6.00 2.68 -5.45
CA ALA A 74 6.57 3.98 -5.81
C ALA A 74 5.62 4.80 -6.71
N GLN A 75 5.01 4.17 -7.72
CA GLN A 75 4.00 4.82 -8.56
C GLN A 75 2.75 5.18 -7.78
N ALA A 76 2.32 4.30 -6.87
CA ALA A 76 1.15 4.52 -6.04
C ALA A 76 1.37 5.64 -4.99
N ALA A 77 2.62 5.89 -4.60
CA ALA A 77 3.04 6.97 -3.71
C ALA A 77 3.10 8.36 -4.36
N LEU A 78 3.00 8.46 -5.70
CA LEU A 78 2.95 9.75 -6.38
C LEU A 78 1.75 10.55 -5.88
N ARG A 79 1.98 11.83 -5.58
CA ARG A 79 0.95 12.76 -5.14
C ARG A 79 0.32 13.44 -6.34
N THR A 80 -0.99 13.64 -6.28
CA THR A 80 -1.74 14.32 -7.33
C THR A 80 -2.94 15.05 -6.75
N SER A 81 -3.29 16.17 -7.36
CA SER A 81 -4.56 16.88 -7.11
C SER A 81 -5.68 16.41 -8.06
N ALA A 82 -5.37 15.56 -9.04
CA ALA A 82 -6.35 15.03 -9.98
C ALA A 82 -7.33 14.06 -9.30
N GLY A 83 -8.49 13.88 -9.93
CA GLY A 83 -9.58 13.05 -9.43
C GLY A 83 -10.70 13.88 -8.81
N LEU A 84 -11.55 13.22 -8.03
CA LEU A 84 -12.62 13.88 -7.29
C LEU A 84 -12.05 14.60 -6.06
N GLY A 85 -12.52 15.83 -5.83
CA GLY A 85 -12.10 16.68 -4.72
C GLY A 85 -10.85 17.53 -4.99
N GLU A 86 -10.84 18.75 -4.46
CA GLU A 86 -9.75 19.73 -4.62
C GLU A 86 -8.69 19.57 -3.53
N TYR A 87 -8.11 18.37 -3.42
CA TYR A 87 -7.04 18.10 -2.45
C TYR A 87 -5.94 17.23 -3.06
N GLU A 88 -4.70 17.49 -2.65
CA GLU A 88 -3.53 16.73 -3.08
C GLU A 88 -3.28 15.57 -2.12
N GLU A 89 -3.21 14.36 -2.68
CA GLU A 89 -2.90 13.15 -1.93
C GLU A 89 -2.30 12.09 -2.86
N THR A 90 -1.79 11.00 -2.31
CA THR A 90 -1.23 9.87 -3.05
C THR A 90 -2.25 9.20 -3.98
N ILE A 91 -1.76 8.67 -5.11
CA ILE A 91 -2.56 7.89 -6.05
C ILE A 91 -3.23 6.70 -5.35
N ALA A 92 -2.50 5.96 -4.51
CA ALA A 92 -3.05 4.79 -3.81
C ALA A 92 -4.24 5.15 -2.92
N TYR A 93 -4.15 6.28 -2.18
CA TYR A 93 -5.22 6.74 -1.32
C TYR A 93 -6.45 7.15 -2.13
N LYS A 94 -6.27 7.98 -3.17
CA LYS A 94 -7.39 8.42 -4.02
C LYS A 94 -8.06 7.25 -4.75
N LEU A 95 -7.30 6.26 -5.21
CA LEU A 95 -7.85 5.01 -5.76
C LEU A 95 -8.66 4.23 -4.70
N ALA A 96 -8.17 4.16 -3.47
CA ALA A 96 -8.86 3.49 -2.37
C ALA A 96 -10.16 4.21 -1.94
N GLN A 97 -10.24 5.53 -2.07
CA GLN A 97 -11.46 6.31 -1.84
C GLN A 97 -12.43 6.28 -3.03
N GLY A 98 -11.96 5.84 -4.21
CA GLY A 98 -12.73 5.92 -5.45
C GLY A 98 -12.71 7.30 -6.12
N ASP A 99 -11.83 8.20 -5.66
CA ASP A 99 -11.65 9.54 -6.23
C ASP A 99 -10.88 9.50 -7.55
N LEU A 100 -10.13 8.43 -7.80
CA LEU A 100 -9.47 8.16 -9.07
C LEU A 100 -9.89 6.80 -9.63
N THR A 101 -9.89 6.70 -10.95
CA THR A 101 -9.93 5.41 -11.64
C THR A 101 -8.52 4.93 -11.99
N ILE A 102 -8.35 3.62 -12.21
CA ILE A 102 -7.07 3.02 -12.65
C ILE A 102 -6.58 3.66 -13.97
N ALA A 103 -7.50 3.99 -14.88
CA ALA A 103 -7.16 4.62 -16.15
C ALA A 103 -6.62 6.04 -15.97
N GLU A 104 -7.19 6.84 -15.07
CA GLU A 104 -6.70 8.18 -14.75
C GLU A 104 -5.35 8.12 -14.04
N ALA A 105 -5.20 7.23 -13.05
CA ALA A 105 -3.94 7.02 -12.35
C ALA A 105 -2.80 6.66 -13.32
N ARG A 106 -3.06 5.79 -14.30
CA ARG A 106 -2.07 5.45 -15.35
C ARG A 106 -1.67 6.64 -16.20
N ARG A 107 -2.62 7.51 -16.57
CA ARG A 107 -2.31 8.74 -17.33
C ARG A 107 -1.43 9.66 -16.50
N ILE A 108 -1.72 9.84 -15.21
CA ILE A 108 -0.92 10.68 -14.30
C ILE A 108 0.51 10.16 -14.23
N ILE A 109 0.70 8.87 -13.96
CA ILE A 109 2.04 8.24 -13.90
C ILE A 109 2.80 8.42 -15.22
N THR A 110 2.10 8.24 -16.34
CA THR A 110 2.74 8.39 -17.66
C THR A 110 3.11 9.85 -17.92
N SER A 111 2.24 10.81 -17.60
CA SER A 111 2.53 12.24 -17.78
C SER A 111 3.68 12.73 -16.90
N ASP A 112 3.75 12.28 -15.64
CA ASP A 112 4.83 12.64 -14.72
C ASP A 112 6.20 12.16 -15.21
N PHE A 113 6.23 10.97 -15.82
CA PHE A 113 7.43 10.42 -16.47
C PHE A 113 7.94 11.31 -17.60
N TRP A 114 7.05 11.94 -18.38
CA TRP A 114 7.42 12.85 -19.47
C TRP A 114 7.69 14.29 -19.01
N SER A 115 7.19 14.70 -17.85
CA SER A 115 7.45 16.04 -17.28
C SER A 115 8.79 16.16 -16.55
N SER A 116 9.49 15.04 -16.32
CA SER A 116 10.78 14.99 -15.63
C SER A 116 12.01 14.98 -16.57
N TYR A 117 11.81 15.23 -17.87
CA TYR A 117 12.85 15.35 -18.91
C TYR A 117 12.81 16.73 -19.58
#